data_AF-A0A3D5BWU6-F1
#
_entry.id   AF-A0A3D5BWU6-F1
#
_cell.length_a   1.000
_cell.length_b   1.000
_cell.length_c   1.000
_cell.angle_alpha   90.00
_cell.angle_beta   90.00
_cell.angle_gamma   90.00
#
_symmetry.space_group_name_H-M   'P 1'
#
loop_
_entity.id
_entity.type
_entity.pdbx_description
1 polymer ?
#
loop_
_entity_poly.entity_id
_entity_poly.type
_entity_poly.pdbx_seq_one_letter_code
_entity_poly.pdbx_strand_id
1 'polypeptide(L)' 'MEKNKKVTCKTGLKKNILKKDVFDREMALCKKLAQENGNKCGWGVCAKCGVLPLLYKLHKGILLEKPEEIKEIKSAL' A
#
# COMPACT_ATOMS: atom_id res chain seq x y z
N MET A 1 2.80 -24.05 26.89
CA MET A 1 1.55 -23.31 26.65
C MET A 1 1.92 -22.03 25.90
N GLU A 2 1.88 -22.06 24.56
CA GLU A 2 2.19 -20.89 23.75
C GLU A 2 1.15 -19.81 24.02
N LYS A 3 1.61 -18.64 24.46
CA LYS A 3 0.76 -17.47 24.68
C LYS A 3 0.01 -17.20 23.38
N ASN A 4 -1.32 -17.28 23.43
CA ASN A 4 -2.23 -17.03 22.32
C ASN A 4 -2.11 -15.55 21.90
N LYS A 5 -1.06 -15.22 21.12
CA LYS A 5 -0.80 -13.86 20.63
C LYS A 5 -1.87 -13.57 19.58
N LYS A 6 -2.85 -12.75 19.94
CA LYS A 6 -3.91 -12.27 19.04
C LYS A 6 -3.28 -11.78 17.74
N VAL A 7 -3.53 -12.48 16.64
CA VAL A 7 -3.03 -12.09 15.31
C VAL A 7 -3.69 -10.78 14.93
N THR A 8 -2.89 -9.80 14.51
CA THR A 8 -3.36 -8.50 14.03
C THR A 8 -2.76 -8.21 12.66
N CYS A 9 -3.29 -7.20 11.99
CA CYS A 9 -2.69 -6.62 10.79
C CYS A 9 -1.24 -6.11 10.99
N LYS A 10 -0.80 -5.92 12.24
CA LYS A 10 0.54 -5.48 12.62
C LYS A 10 1.50 -6.63 12.92
N THR A 11 1.00 -7.86 13.07
CA THR A 11 1.82 -9.04 13.35
C THR A 11 2.77 -9.29 12.17
N GLY A 12 4.08 -9.33 12.44
CA GLY A 12 5.09 -9.65 11.42
C GLY A 12 5.43 -8.51 10.46
N LEU A 13 5.10 -7.25 10.78
CA LEU A 13 5.58 -6.09 10.02
C LEU A 13 7.10 -6.08 9.97
N LYS A 14 7.67 -6.22 8.77
CA LYS A 14 9.10 -6.06 8.49
C LYS A 14 9.27 -5.00 7.41
N LYS A 15 10.31 -4.18 7.54
CA LYS A 15 10.70 -3.23 6.49
C LYS A 15 11.39 -3.97 5.35
N ASN A 16 11.29 -3.43 4.14
CA ASN A 16 11.97 -3.91 2.94
C ASN A 16 11.63 -5.38 2.56
N ILE A 17 10.41 -5.86 2.86
CA ILE A 17 9.92 -7.12 2.27
C ILE A 17 9.85 -6.95 0.75
N LEU A 18 9.30 -5.82 0.32
CA LEU A 18 9.37 -5.36 -1.05
C LEU A 18 10.64 -4.51 -1.22
N LYS A 19 11.50 -4.90 -2.16
CA LYS A 19 12.68 -4.12 -2.53
C LYS A 19 12.25 -2.75 -3.07
N LYS A 20 13.10 -1.74 -2.88
CA LYS A 20 12.80 -0.35 -3.24
C LYS A 20 12.51 -0.18 -4.73
N ASP A 21 13.28 -0.82 -5.59
CA ASP A 21 13.12 -0.81 -7.04
C ASP A 21 11.74 -1.35 -7.48
N VAL A 22 11.30 -2.46 -6.88
CA VAL A 22 9.97 -3.01 -7.14
C VAL A 22 8.89 -2.07 -6.63
N PHE A 23 9.04 -1.54 -5.41
CA PHE A 23 8.09 -0.57 -4.86
C PHE A 23 7.94 0.67 -5.77
N ASP A 24 9.05 1.27 -6.18
CA ASP A 24 9.05 2.47 -7.02
C ASP A 24 8.42 2.17 -8.40
N ARG A 25 8.73 1.01 -8.99
CA ARG A 25 8.13 0.56 -10.26
C ARG A 25 6.63 0.37 -10.16
N GLU A 26 6.14 -0.30 -9.11
CA GLU A 26 4.70 -0.51 -8.91
C GLU A 26 3.96 0.82 -8.66
N MET A 27 4.57 1.74 -7.90
CA MET A 27 4.01 3.09 -7.70
C MET A 27 3.92 3.88 -9.01
N ALA A 28 4.99 3.84 -9.83
CA ALA A 28 5.00 4.49 -11.14
C ALA A 28 3.94 3.91 -12.08
N LEU A 29 3.76 2.58 -12.07
CA LEU A 29 2.71 1.92 -12.85
C LEU A 29 1.31 2.33 -12.38
N CYS A 30 1.06 2.38 -11.07
CA CYS A 30 -0.22 2.84 -10.52
C CYS A 30 -0.55 4.26 -10.98
N LYS A 31 0.42 5.18 -10.92
CA LYS A 31 0.29 6.56 -11.38
C LYS A 31 -0.05 6.62 -12.87
N LYS A 32 0.72 5.91 -13.70
CA LYS A 32 0.50 5.85 -15.14
C LYS A 32 -0.91 5.36 -15.48
N LEU A 33 -1.34 4.24 -14.89
CA LEU A 33 -2.67 3.67 -15.15
C LEU A 33 -3.80 4.57 -14.65
N ALA A 34 -3.60 5.27 -13.53
CA ALA A 34 -4.58 6.23 -13.03
C ALA A 34 -4.77 7.39 -14.03
N GLN A 35 -3.68 7.91 -14.60
CA GLN A 35 -3.72 8.97 -15.61
C GLN A 35 -4.37 8.49 -16.92
N GLU A 36 -3.98 7.32 -17.42
CA GLU A 36 -4.47 6.78 -18.69
C GLU A 36 -5.94 6.37 -18.67
N ASN A 37 -6.42 5.86 -17.53
CA ASN A 37 -7.76 5.26 -17.45
C ASN A 37 -8.78 6.11 -16.67
N GLY A 38 -8.44 7.34 -16.29
CA GLY A 38 -9.36 8.20 -15.53
C GLY A 38 -9.57 7.73 -14.08
N ASN A 39 -8.47 7.58 -13.34
CA ASN A 39 -8.42 7.22 -11.91
C ASN A 39 -8.95 5.81 -11.57
N LYS A 40 -8.73 4.85 -12.47
CA LYS A 40 -9.07 3.43 -12.27
C LYS A 40 -8.03 2.51 -12.91
N CYS A 41 -8.01 1.25 -12.51
CA CYS A 41 -7.29 0.18 -13.18
C CYS A 41 -8.00 -1.16 -12.94
N GLY A 42 -7.38 -2.29 -13.32
CA GLY A 42 -7.95 -3.63 -13.08
C GLY A 42 -8.26 -3.95 -11.60
N TRP A 43 -7.66 -3.20 -10.66
CA TRP A 43 -7.94 -3.32 -9.23
C TRP A 43 -9.14 -2.49 -8.75
N GLY A 44 -9.77 -1.71 -9.64
CA GLY A 44 -10.90 -0.84 -9.33
C GLY A 44 -10.54 0.65 -9.36
N VAL A 45 -11.22 1.46 -8.53
CA VAL A 45 -11.09 2.92 -8.51
C VAL A 45 -10.01 3.37 -7.53
N CYS A 46 -9.11 4.28 -7.96
CA CYS A 46 -7.96 4.72 -7.16
C CYS A 46 -8.35 5.29 -5.78
N ALA A 47 -9.46 6.03 -5.70
CA ALA A 47 -9.98 6.58 -4.44
C ALA A 47 -10.23 5.51 -3.37
N LYS A 48 -10.72 4.32 -3.77
CA LYS A 48 -11.02 3.18 -2.89
C LYS A 48 -9.93 2.11 -2.90
N CYS A 49 -8.81 2.34 -3.57
CA CYS A 49 -7.76 1.35 -3.75
C CYS A 49 -7.03 1.06 -2.43
N GLY A 50 -6.92 -0.24 -2.10
CA GLY A 50 -6.15 -0.75 -0.96
C GLY A 50 -4.73 -1.20 -1.31
N VAL A 51 -4.35 -1.17 -2.60
CA VAL A 51 -3.03 -1.62 -3.06
C VAL A 51 -1.92 -0.68 -2.56
N LEU A 52 -2.14 0.64 -2.57
CA LEU A 52 -1.10 1.59 -2.14
C LEU A 52 -0.77 1.47 -0.64
N PRO A 53 -1.75 1.40 0.28
CA PRO A 53 -1.46 1.08 1.68
C PRO A 53 -0.73 -0.25 1.85
N LEU A 54 -1.07 -1.26 1.04
CA LEU A 54 -0.39 -2.56 1.07
C LEU A 54 1.07 -2.46 0.60
N LEU A 55 1.35 -1.76 -0.49
CA LEU A 55 2.72 -1.54 -0.97
C LEU A 55 3.56 -0.78 0.07
N TYR A 56 2.98 0.24 0.71
CA TYR A 56 3.60 0.95 1.82
C TYR A 56 3.91 0.03 3.00
N LYS A 57 2.96 -0.85 3.35
CA LYS A 57 3.17 -1.86 4.39
C LYS A 57 4.34 -2.79 4.07
N LEU A 58 4.42 -3.31 2.85
CA LEU A 58 5.44 -4.27 2.45
C LEU A 58 6.83 -3.64 2.29
N HIS A 59 6.89 -2.39 1.85
CA HIS A 59 8.17 -1.70 1.67
C HIS A 59 8.63 -0.99 2.95
N LYS A 60 7.77 -0.15 3.56
CA LYS A 60 8.13 0.66 4.74
C LYS A 60 7.94 -0.07 6.06
N GLY A 61 7.25 -1.22 6.08
CA GLY A 61 6.91 -1.93 7.32
C GLY A 61 5.89 -1.18 8.18
N ILE A 62 5.12 -0.26 7.58
CA ILE A 62 4.17 0.62 8.27
C ILE A 62 2.76 0.29 7.78
N LEU A 63 1.86 -0.03 8.71
CA LEU A 63 0.44 -0.14 8.41
C LEU A 63 -0.19 1.25 8.53
N LEU A 64 -0.72 1.77 7.42
CA LEU A 64 -1.50 3.01 7.41
C LEU A 64 -2.93 2.68 7.84
N GLU A 65 -3.32 3.13 9.03
CA GLU A 65 -4.65 2.89 9.60
C GLU A 65 -5.55 4.12 9.52
N LYS A 66 -4.94 5.32 9.43
CA LYS A 66 -5.68 6.57 9.39
C LYS A 66 -6.08 6.94 7.96
N PRO A 67 -7.32 7.35 7.70
CA PRO A 67 -7.75 7.81 6.38
C PRO A 67 -6.90 8.94 5.80
N GLU A 68 -6.37 9.82 6.65
CA GLU A 68 -5.55 10.97 6.25
C GLU A 68 -4.21 10.51 5.68
N GLU A 69 -3.53 9.59 6.36
CA GLU A 69 -2.27 8.99 5.90
C GLU A 69 -2.46 8.28 4.54
N ILE A 70 -3.60 7.60 4.38
CA ILE A 70 -3.96 6.93 3.11
C ILE A 70 -4.24 7.95 2.00
N LYS A 71 -4.84 9.11 2.33
CA LYS A 71 -5.08 10.18 1.36
C LYS A 71 -3.77 10.80 0.90
N GLU A 72 -2.84 11.08 1.81
CA GLU A 72 -1.53 11.67 1.47
C GLU A 72 -0.77 10.82 0.44
N ILE A 73 -0.70 9.50 0.65
CA ILE A 73 -0.03 8.61 -0.31
C ILE A 73 -0.76 8.50 -1.65
N LYS A 74 -2.09 8.69 -1.65
CA LYS A 74 -2.91 8.67 -2.86
C LYS A 74 -2.79 9.97 -3.65
N SER A 75 -2.70 11.11 -2.95
CA SER A 75 -2.48 12.42 -3.54
C SER A 75 -1.07 12.59 -4.11
N ALA A 76 -0.11 11.76 -3.68
CA ALA A 76 1.23 11.72 -4.25
C ALA A 76 1.31 10.99 -5.62
N LEU A 77 0.24 10.31 -6.05
CA LEU A 77 0.12 9.71 -7.39
C LEU A 77 -0.37 10.75 -8.39
#